data_AF-A0AAC8Q6L0-F1
#
_entry.id   AF-A0AAC8Q6L0-F1
#
_cell.length_a   1.000
_cell.length_b   1.000
_cell.length_c   1.000
_cell.angle_alpha   90.00
_cell.angle_beta   90.00
_cell.angle_gamma   90.00
#
_symmetry.space_group_name_H-M   'P 1'
#
loop_
_entity.id
_entity.type
_entity.pdbx_description
1 polymer ?
#
loop_
_entity_poly.entity_id
_entity_poly.type
_entity_poly.pdbx_seq_one_letter_code
_entity_poly.pdbx_strand_id
1 'polypeptide(L)'
;MSTKWDVRVLAAAGAGMMGLAGVFLWRDLQVPHELLLAVAAVLASALALAEVPRHRPLVGPIALLLTGLSGGLWYAATKSGLLLTGLGLTVLASAVTVARTWRHTGTREDKVQACLLWYGLAAAVLASSWAFYFHFFTLGFAADDLGRRLVLTLGWLAAGVGLVVYGRLRGESVIRDAGFAFIAVALGKALAYDTTHLSGTLRVACFAGAGALMLGGAWLSTPRTARSA
;
A
#
# COMPACT_ATOMS: atom_id res chain seq x y z
N MET A 1 -17.41 36.29 26.07
CA MET A 1 -17.63 35.79 24.71
C MET A 1 -16.35 35.86 23.84
N SER A 2 -15.15 35.56 24.39
CA SER A 2 -13.83 35.85 23.75
C SER A 2 -12.98 34.63 23.38
N THR A 3 -13.13 33.51 24.10
CA THR A 3 -12.16 32.38 24.06
C THR A 3 -12.09 31.61 22.73
N LYS A 4 -13.15 31.62 21.91
CA LYS A 4 -13.13 30.93 20.60
C LYS A 4 -12.31 31.66 19.54
N TRP A 5 -12.14 32.97 19.66
CA TRP A 5 -11.33 33.75 18.72
C TRP A 5 -9.84 33.57 19.02
N ASP A 6 -9.46 33.58 20.29
CA ASP A 6 -8.06 33.40 20.72
C ASP A 6 -7.48 32.05 20.27
N VAL A 7 -8.24 30.96 20.42
CA VAL A 7 -7.80 29.61 19.99
C VAL A 7 -7.63 29.52 18.47
N ARG A 8 -8.50 30.19 17.69
CA ARG A 8 -8.41 30.19 16.22
C ARG A 8 -7.24 31.02 15.72
N VAL A 9 -6.96 32.14 16.37
CA VAL A 9 -5.80 32.99 16.05
C VAL A 9 -4.50 32.27 16.41
N LEU A 10 -4.45 31.59 17.56
CA LEU A 10 -3.29 30.78 17.95
C LEU A 10 -3.06 29.62 16.98
N ALA A 11 -4.12 28.94 16.55
CA ALA A 11 -4.04 27.87 15.56
C ALA A 11 -3.58 28.38 14.18
N ALA A 12 -4.09 29.53 13.73
CA ALA A 12 -3.69 30.14 12.48
C ALA A 12 -2.22 30.62 12.52
N ALA A 13 -1.80 31.25 13.61
CA ALA A 13 -0.42 31.67 13.82
C ALA A 13 0.52 30.46 13.91
N GLY A 14 0.15 29.41 14.64
CA GLY A 14 0.91 28.16 14.72
C GLY A 14 1.05 27.46 13.35
N ALA A 15 -0.03 27.38 12.57
CA ALA A 15 0.00 26.85 11.22
C ALA A 15 0.89 27.70 10.28
N GLY A 16 0.84 29.03 10.39
CA GLY A 16 1.71 29.94 9.66
C GLY A 16 3.19 29.73 10.00
N MET A 17 3.52 29.60 11.29
CA MET A 17 4.89 29.35 11.75
C MET A 17 5.41 27.97 11.32
N MET A 18 4.57 26.93 11.35
CA MET A 18 4.94 25.61 10.80
C MET A 18 5.15 25.66 9.27
N GLY A 19 4.33 26.44 8.56
CA GLY A 19 4.52 26.68 7.12
C GLY A 19 5.86 27.37 6.82
N LEU A 20 6.19 28.42 7.56
CA LEU A 20 7.47 29.13 7.44
C LEU A 20 8.67 28.25 7.82
N ALA A 21 8.54 27.43 8.87
CA ALA A 21 9.56 26.46 9.23
C ALA A 21 9.80 25.44 8.10
N GLY A 22 8.74 24.99 7.41
CA GLY A 22 8.87 24.15 6.23
C GLY A 22 9.60 24.84 5.06
N VAL A 23 9.31 26.12 4.82
CA VAL A 23 10.00 26.92 3.78
C VAL A 23 11.48 27.11 4.11
N PHE A 24 11.81 27.45 5.35
CA PHE A 24 13.20 27.62 5.77
C PHE A 24 13.96 26.29 5.81
N LEU A 25 13.31 25.19 6.21
CA LEU A 25 13.89 23.86 6.09
C LEU A 25 14.24 23.55 4.63
N TRP A 26 13.35 23.87 3.69
CA TRP A 26 13.61 23.63 2.28
C TRP A 26 14.72 24.51 1.70
N ARG A 27 14.65 25.82 1.96
CA ARG A 27 15.58 26.81 1.40
C ARG A 27 16.97 26.72 2.03
N ASP A 28 17.03 26.58 3.35
CA ASP A 28 18.27 26.76 4.10
C ASP A 28 18.93 25.41 4.45
N LEU A 29 18.20 24.29 4.50
CA LEU A 29 18.77 22.95 4.72
C LEU A 29 18.99 22.14 3.42
N GLN A 30 18.65 22.68 2.23
CA GLN A 30 18.74 21.97 0.94
C GLN A 30 18.12 20.55 0.99
N VAL A 31 16.97 20.45 1.65
CA VAL A 31 16.29 19.16 1.87
C VAL A 31 16.04 18.47 0.53
N PRO A 32 16.51 17.22 0.35
CA PRO A 32 16.26 16.45 -0.87
C PRO A 32 14.78 16.37 -1.19
N HIS A 33 14.42 16.50 -2.46
CA HIS A 33 13.02 16.56 -2.89
C HIS A 33 12.24 15.30 -2.51
N GLU A 34 12.95 14.19 -2.35
CA GLU A 34 12.42 12.89 -1.97
C GLU A 34 11.80 12.87 -0.57
N LEU A 35 12.22 13.78 0.33
CA LEU A 35 11.59 13.91 1.64
C LEU A 35 10.18 14.49 1.59
N LEU A 36 9.77 15.09 0.47
CA LEU A 36 8.38 15.50 0.26
C LEU A 36 7.42 14.31 0.35
N LEU A 37 7.84 13.10 -0.05
CA LEU A 37 6.99 11.92 0.07
C LEU A 37 6.73 11.56 1.54
N ALA A 38 7.74 11.71 2.40
CA ALA A 38 7.58 11.49 3.84
C ALA A 38 6.64 12.54 4.46
N VAL A 39 6.77 13.81 4.06
CA VAL A 39 5.85 14.88 4.49
C VAL A 39 4.42 14.59 4.02
N ALA A 40 4.25 14.21 2.75
CA ALA A 40 2.94 13.84 2.19
C ALA A 40 2.33 12.64 2.93
N ALA A 41 3.12 11.63 3.25
CA ALA A 41 2.67 10.47 4.04
C ALA A 41 2.19 10.88 5.44
N VAL A 42 2.93 11.76 6.13
CA VAL A 42 2.52 12.29 7.44
C VAL A 42 1.21 13.08 7.34
N LEU A 43 1.08 13.95 6.34
CA LEU A 43 -0.15 14.74 6.12
C LEU A 43 -1.34 13.83 5.76
N ALA A 44 -1.16 12.86 4.88
CA ALA A 44 -2.18 11.88 4.53
C ALA A 44 -2.60 11.03 5.75
N SER A 45 -1.63 10.66 6.60
CA SER A 45 -1.89 9.97 7.87
C SER A 45 -2.71 10.83 8.82
N ALA A 46 -2.36 12.10 8.98
CA ALA A 46 -3.09 13.03 9.83
C ALA A 46 -4.53 13.20 9.33
N LEU A 47 -4.74 13.34 8.02
CA LEU A 47 -6.07 13.41 7.41
C LEU A 47 -6.88 12.13 7.64
N ALA A 48 -6.25 10.96 7.49
CA ALA A 48 -6.90 9.66 7.66
C ALA A 48 -7.23 9.35 9.13
N LEU A 49 -6.37 9.74 10.08
CA LEU A 49 -6.51 9.41 11.50
C LEU A 49 -7.31 10.44 12.29
N ALA A 50 -7.30 11.71 11.88
CA ALA A 50 -8.01 12.77 12.60
C ALA A 50 -9.50 12.85 12.24
N GLU A 51 -9.96 12.13 11.21
CA GLU A 51 -11.32 12.23 10.65
C GLU A 51 -11.69 13.69 10.28
N VAL A 52 -10.69 14.53 10.03
CA VAL A 52 -10.88 15.93 9.66
C VAL A 52 -10.74 16.04 8.15
N PRO A 53 -11.82 16.39 7.41
CA PRO A 53 -13.10 16.90 7.90
C PRO A 53 -14.20 15.82 8.01
N ARG A 54 -14.98 15.84 9.10
CA ARG A 54 -16.16 14.96 9.32
C ARG A 54 -17.20 14.99 8.19
N HIS A 55 -17.18 16.03 7.35
CA HIS A 55 -18.08 16.19 6.20
C HIS A 55 -17.53 15.57 4.89
N ARG A 56 -16.29 15.05 4.89
CA ARG A 56 -15.66 14.40 3.72
C ARG A 56 -14.81 13.19 4.17
N PRO A 57 -15.45 12.08 4.60
CA PRO A 57 -14.75 10.91 5.16
C PRO A 57 -13.79 10.22 4.16
N LEU A 58 -13.92 10.51 2.86
CA LEU A 58 -13.11 9.89 1.81
C LEU A 58 -11.75 10.56 1.58
N VAL A 59 -11.52 11.77 2.09
CA VAL A 59 -10.29 12.54 1.79
C VAL A 59 -9.03 11.84 2.30
N GLY A 60 -9.06 11.32 3.53
CA GLY A 60 -7.95 10.56 4.11
C GLY A 60 -7.60 9.30 3.31
N PRO A 61 -8.56 8.39 3.06
CA PRO A 61 -8.34 7.21 2.21
C PRO A 61 -7.80 7.53 0.83
N ILE A 62 -8.35 8.54 0.15
CA ILE A 62 -7.88 8.97 -1.17
C ILE A 62 -6.44 9.49 -1.08
N ALA A 63 -6.12 10.31 -0.08
CA ALA A 63 -4.78 10.85 0.11
C ALA A 63 -3.75 9.72 0.34
N LEU A 64 -4.08 8.72 1.15
CA LEU A 64 -3.20 7.55 1.37
C LEU A 64 -2.98 6.74 0.09
N LEU A 65 -4.06 6.45 -0.65
CA LEU A 65 -3.98 5.74 -1.93
C LEU A 65 -3.09 6.49 -2.93
N LEU A 66 -3.33 7.79 -3.11
CA LEU A 66 -2.55 8.64 -4.02
C LEU A 66 -1.09 8.72 -3.58
N THR A 67 -0.82 8.81 -2.27
CA THR A 67 0.55 8.85 -1.74
C THR A 67 1.29 7.54 -2.02
N GLY A 68 0.63 6.39 -1.86
CA GLY A 68 1.21 5.09 -2.18
C GLY A 68 1.53 4.93 -3.67
N LEU A 69 0.58 5.28 -4.54
CA LEU A 69 0.76 5.20 -6.00
C LEU A 69 1.83 6.17 -6.51
N SER A 70 1.73 7.45 -6.15
CA SER A 70 2.68 8.47 -6.57
C SER A 70 4.08 8.21 -6.01
N GLY A 71 4.20 7.78 -4.75
CA GLY A 71 5.47 7.38 -4.16
C GLY A 71 6.12 6.20 -4.87
N GLY A 72 5.33 5.19 -5.26
CA GLY A 72 5.83 4.04 -6.02
C GLY A 72 6.32 4.44 -7.42
N LEU A 73 5.56 5.25 -8.14
CA LEU A 73 5.94 5.77 -9.46
C LEU A 73 7.17 6.68 -9.38
N TRP A 74 7.25 7.52 -8.35
CA TRP A 74 8.39 8.40 -8.14
C TRP A 74 9.66 7.62 -7.81
N TYR A 75 9.55 6.58 -6.99
CA TYR A 75 10.66 5.67 -6.76
C TYR A 75 11.07 4.94 -8.04
N ALA A 76 10.13 4.52 -8.88
CA ALA A 76 10.46 3.89 -10.17
C ALA A 76 11.26 4.82 -11.10
N ALA A 77 10.96 6.13 -11.08
CA ALA A 77 11.65 7.13 -11.88
C ALA A 77 13.05 7.48 -11.35
N THR A 78 13.22 7.60 -10.03
CA THR A 78 14.45 8.15 -9.43
C THR A 78 15.34 7.10 -8.76
N LYS A 79 14.75 6.00 -8.28
CA LYS A 79 15.41 4.93 -7.52
C LYS A 79 16.10 5.42 -6.24
N SER A 80 15.69 6.57 -5.72
CA SER A 80 16.28 7.21 -4.54
C SER A 80 15.85 6.49 -3.26
N GLY A 81 16.83 6.10 -2.43
CA GLY A 81 16.59 5.38 -1.17
C GLY A 81 15.78 6.16 -0.14
N LEU A 82 15.81 7.50 -0.20
CA LEU A 82 15.07 8.37 0.74
C LEU A 82 13.55 8.22 0.61
N LEU A 83 13.05 7.85 -0.58
CA LEU A 83 11.62 7.62 -0.81
C LEU A 83 11.10 6.38 -0.06
N LEU A 84 11.98 5.44 0.33
CA LEU A 84 11.59 4.25 1.09
C LEU A 84 10.99 4.63 2.44
N THR A 85 11.48 5.69 3.08
CA THR A 85 10.93 6.18 4.34
C THR A 85 9.48 6.64 4.17
N GLY A 86 9.20 7.41 3.12
CA GLY A 86 7.83 7.87 2.81
C GLY A 86 6.88 6.73 2.46
N LEU A 87 7.35 5.75 1.67
CA LEU A 87 6.58 4.55 1.35
C LEU A 87 6.28 3.70 2.60
N GLY A 88 7.28 3.49 3.46
CA GLY A 88 7.10 2.76 4.71
C GLY A 88 6.09 3.43 5.65
N LEU A 89 6.16 4.76 5.80
CA LEU A 89 5.17 5.53 6.56
C LEU A 89 3.76 5.37 5.97
N THR A 90 3.64 5.39 4.64
CA THR A 90 2.34 5.24 3.95
C THR A 90 1.73 3.86 4.20
N VAL A 91 2.55 2.79 4.21
CA VAL A 91 2.11 1.43 4.56
C VAL A 91 1.60 1.39 6.00
N LEU A 92 2.38 1.90 6.96
CA LEU A 92 2.00 1.91 8.38
C LEU A 92 0.70 2.68 8.60
N ALA A 93 0.59 3.87 8.02
CA ALA A 93 -0.60 4.70 8.11
C ALA A 93 -1.84 4.01 7.53
N SER A 94 -1.70 3.38 6.36
CA SER A 94 -2.79 2.65 5.70
C SER A 94 -3.22 1.44 6.55
N ALA A 95 -2.27 0.69 7.12
CA ALA A 95 -2.56 -0.46 7.96
C ALA A 95 -3.28 -0.06 9.25
N VAL A 96 -2.80 0.99 9.94
CA VAL A 96 -3.44 1.52 11.15
C VAL A 96 -4.85 2.01 10.84
N THR A 97 -5.03 2.73 9.73
CA THR A 97 -6.35 3.26 9.35
C THR A 97 -7.33 2.13 9.08
N VAL A 98 -6.94 1.14 8.25
CA VAL A 98 -7.74 -0.07 7.98
C VAL A 98 -8.12 -0.78 9.29
N ALA A 99 -7.16 -0.98 10.19
CA ALA A 99 -7.39 -1.68 11.46
C ALA A 99 -8.38 -0.94 12.38
N ARG A 100 -8.35 0.39 12.39
CA ARG A 100 -9.29 1.21 13.19
C ARG A 100 -10.70 1.21 12.59
N THR A 101 -10.83 1.35 11.27
CA THR A 101 -12.13 1.42 10.59
C THR A 101 -12.82 0.07 10.41
N TRP A 102 -12.11 -1.04 10.62
CA TRP A 102 -12.60 -2.40 10.40
C TRP A 102 -13.93 -2.71 11.12
N ARG A 103 -14.24 -2.03 12.24
CA ARG A 103 -15.44 -2.32 13.05
C ARG A 103 -16.65 -1.42 12.75
N HIS A 104 -16.59 -0.51 11.77
CA HIS A 104 -17.61 0.52 11.56
C HIS A 104 -18.13 0.52 10.12
N THR A 105 -18.84 -0.54 9.71
CA THR A 105 -19.41 -0.67 8.37
C THR A 105 -20.93 -0.89 8.44
N GLY A 106 -21.71 0.18 8.24
CA GLY A 106 -23.17 0.11 8.19
C GLY A 106 -23.78 0.82 6.97
N THR A 107 -23.17 1.89 6.48
CA THR A 107 -23.68 2.74 5.40
C THR A 107 -23.00 2.48 4.05
N ARG A 108 -23.57 3.02 2.96
CA ARG A 108 -22.98 2.93 1.60
C ARG A 108 -21.64 3.67 1.49
N GLU A 109 -21.50 4.81 2.18
CA GLU A 109 -20.25 5.57 2.21
C GLU A 109 -19.13 4.78 2.91
N ASP A 110 -19.47 4.04 3.98
CA ASP A 110 -18.53 3.17 4.68
C ASP A 110 -17.96 2.07 3.75
N LYS A 111 -18.76 1.56 2.81
CA LYS A 111 -18.31 0.56 1.83
C LYS A 111 -17.29 1.14 0.85
N VAL A 112 -17.52 2.35 0.36
CA VAL A 112 -16.58 3.06 -0.54
C VAL A 112 -15.29 3.41 0.21
N GLN A 113 -15.41 3.87 1.45
CA GLN A 113 -14.28 4.15 2.31
C GLN A 113 -13.45 2.89 2.58
N ALA A 114 -14.09 1.78 2.95
CA ALA A 114 -13.42 0.51 3.15
C ALA A 114 -12.68 0.06 1.89
N CYS A 115 -13.33 0.18 0.73
CA CYS A 115 -12.73 -0.09 -0.57
C CYS A 115 -11.44 0.71 -0.79
N LEU A 116 -11.50 2.04 -0.65
CA LEU A 116 -10.35 2.92 -0.82
C LEU A 116 -9.22 2.62 0.17
N LEU A 117 -9.54 2.28 1.42
CA LEU A 117 -8.54 1.94 2.43
C LEU A 117 -7.82 0.63 2.12
N TRP A 118 -8.56 -0.40 1.70
CA TRP A 118 -7.97 -1.68 1.33
C TRP A 118 -7.14 -1.61 0.05
N TYR A 119 -7.62 -0.88 -0.97
CA TYR A 119 -6.83 -0.62 -2.17
C TYR A 119 -5.63 0.29 -1.90
N GLY A 120 -5.78 1.28 -1.01
CA GLY A 120 -4.70 2.15 -0.56
C GLY A 120 -3.59 1.36 0.14
N LEU A 121 -3.97 0.47 1.06
CA LEU A 121 -3.05 -0.45 1.70
C LEU A 121 -2.37 -1.40 0.69
N ALA A 122 -3.14 -2.00 -0.22
CA ALA A 122 -2.58 -2.88 -1.24
C ALA A 122 -1.57 -2.13 -2.14
N ALA A 123 -1.91 -0.94 -2.62
CA ALA A 123 -1.05 -0.10 -3.42
C ALA A 123 0.24 0.28 -2.66
N ALA A 124 0.12 0.72 -1.39
CA ALA A 124 1.26 1.07 -0.56
C ALA A 124 2.18 -0.13 -0.32
N VAL A 125 1.62 -1.30 0.00
CA VAL A 125 2.41 -2.52 0.23
C VAL A 125 3.10 -2.97 -1.05
N LEU A 126 2.40 -3.00 -2.19
CA LEU A 126 2.98 -3.34 -3.49
C LEU A 126 4.12 -2.38 -3.86
N ALA A 127 3.88 -1.08 -3.78
CA ALA A 127 4.88 -0.05 -4.07
C ALA A 127 6.09 -0.16 -3.13
N SER A 128 5.85 -0.23 -1.83
CA SER A 128 6.92 -0.29 -0.82
C SER A 128 7.72 -1.59 -0.90
N SER A 129 7.06 -2.74 -1.08
CA SER A 129 7.75 -4.03 -1.18
C SER A 129 8.54 -4.16 -2.47
N TRP A 130 8.03 -3.64 -3.59
CA TRP A 130 8.80 -3.54 -4.83
C TRP A 130 10.01 -2.62 -4.66
N ALA A 131 9.81 -1.41 -4.14
CA ALA A 131 10.87 -0.43 -3.97
C ALA A 131 11.97 -0.94 -3.03
N PHE A 132 11.57 -1.52 -1.89
CA PHE A 132 12.49 -2.15 -0.95
C PHE A 132 13.25 -3.31 -1.58
N TYR A 133 12.55 -4.21 -2.27
CA TYR A 133 13.18 -5.32 -2.97
C TYR A 133 14.21 -4.81 -3.99
N PHE A 134 13.84 -3.84 -4.81
CA PHE A 134 14.72 -3.27 -5.83
C PHE A 134 15.93 -2.56 -5.20
N HIS A 135 15.74 -1.77 -4.15
CA HIS A 135 16.82 -1.05 -3.49
C HIS A 135 17.86 -1.99 -2.88
N PHE A 136 17.40 -2.95 -2.08
CA PHE A 136 18.30 -3.77 -1.28
C PHE A 136 18.79 -5.02 -2.02
N PHE A 137 17.95 -5.64 -2.85
CA PHE A 137 18.28 -6.90 -3.50
C PHE A 137 18.69 -6.75 -4.97
N THR A 138 18.38 -5.62 -5.62
CA THR A 138 18.80 -5.38 -7.02
C THR A 138 19.92 -4.34 -7.11
N LEU A 139 19.86 -3.25 -6.35
CA LEU A 139 20.91 -2.22 -6.34
C LEU A 139 21.96 -2.43 -5.23
N GLY A 140 21.64 -3.22 -4.22
CA GLY A 140 22.48 -3.44 -3.04
C GLY A 140 23.59 -4.49 -3.22
N PHE A 141 24.23 -4.84 -2.10
CA PHE A 141 25.49 -5.59 -2.02
C PHE A 141 25.48 -7.05 -2.48
N ALA A 142 24.33 -7.64 -2.82
CA ALA A 142 24.27 -9.05 -3.21
C ALA A 142 24.41 -9.19 -4.73
N ALA A 143 25.25 -10.13 -5.17
CA ALA A 143 25.25 -10.55 -6.57
C ALA A 143 23.81 -10.93 -6.98
N ASP A 144 23.37 -10.36 -8.09
CA ASP A 144 22.01 -10.52 -8.59
C ASP A 144 21.77 -11.98 -9.00
N ASP A 145 20.97 -12.70 -8.21
CA ASP A 145 20.61 -14.08 -8.46
C ASP A 145 19.18 -14.16 -9.00
N LEU A 146 19.01 -14.90 -10.11
CA LEU A 146 17.72 -15.06 -10.78
C LEU A 146 16.65 -15.65 -9.86
N GLY A 147 17.03 -16.51 -8.91
CA GLY A 147 16.12 -17.11 -7.94
C GLY A 147 15.58 -16.10 -6.93
N ARG A 148 16.36 -15.10 -6.53
CA ARG A 148 15.88 -14.04 -5.60
C ARG A 148 14.75 -13.22 -6.22
N ARG A 149 14.82 -12.95 -7.53
CA ARG A 149 13.83 -12.14 -8.28
C ARG A 149 12.41 -12.75 -8.28
N LEU A 150 12.32 -14.06 -8.05
CA LEU A 150 11.06 -14.79 -7.90
C LEU A 150 10.40 -14.61 -6.53
N VAL A 151 11.19 -14.34 -5.49
CA VAL A 151 10.69 -14.24 -4.11
C VAL A 151 9.62 -13.16 -4.00
N LEU A 152 9.82 -12.02 -4.66
CA LEU A 152 8.83 -10.94 -4.67
C LEU A 152 7.53 -11.36 -5.38
N THR A 153 7.63 -11.99 -6.56
CA THR A 153 6.44 -12.45 -7.32
C THR A 153 5.65 -13.47 -6.50
N LEU A 154 6.33 -14.48 -5.94
CA LEU A 154 5.71 -15.51 -5.12
C LEU A 154 5.14 -14.96 -3.82
N GLY A 155 5.83 -14.00 -3.20
CA GLY A 155 5.36 -13.30 -2.00
C GLY A 155 4.06 -12.52 -2.26
N TRP A 156 3.99 -11.76 -3.35
CA TRP A 156 2.76 -11.08 -3.75
C TRP A 156 1.63 -12.06 -4.07
N LEU A 157 1.94 -13.13 -4.78
CA LEU A 157 0.93 -14.13 -5.11
C LEU A 157 0.39 -14.83 -3.87
N ALA A 158 1.26 -15.25 -2.95
CA ALA A 158 0.87 -15.88 -1.69
C ALA A 158 0.03 -14.93 -0.82
N ALA A 159 0.44 -13.66 -0.70
CA ALA A 159 -0.32 -12.64 0.01
C ALA A 159 -1.71 -12.42 -0.63
N GLY A 160 -1.78 -12.32 -1.96
CA GLY A 160 -3.02 -12.16 -2.71
C GLY A 160 -3.97 -13.34 -2.55
N VAL A 161 -3.47 -14.58 -2.69
CA VAL A 161 -4.26 -15.79 -2.44
C VAL A 161 -4.74 -15.85 -0.98
N GLY A 162 -3.87 -15.53 -0.02
CA GLY A 162 -4.22 -15.47 1.39
C GLY A 162 -5.35 -14.47 1.68
N LEU A 163 -5.29 -13.27 1.11
CA LEU A 163 -6.34 -12.26 1.22
C LEU A 163 -7.65 -12.69 0.55
N VAL A 164 -7.59 -13.35 -0.62
CA VAL A 164 -8.78 -13.89 -1.30
C VAL A 164 -9.48 -14.94 -0.44
N VAL A 165 -8.72 -15.91 0.09
CA VAL A 165 -9.25 -16.97 0.96
C VAL A 165 -9.81 -16.36 2.24
N TYR A 166 -9.05 -15.48 2.89
CA TYR A 166 -9.47 -14.83 4.13
C TYR A 166 -10.72 -13.96 3.94
N GLY A 167 -10.77 -13.14 2.88
CA GLY A 167 -11.93 -12.33 2.54
C GLY A 167 -13.19 -13.19 2.28
N ARG A 168 -13.05 -14.33 1.60
CA ARG A 168 -14.17 -15.28 1.41
C ARG A 168 -14.62 -15.91 2.72
N LEU A 169 -13.70 -16.37 3.56
CA LEU A 169 -14.02 -16.96 4.87
C LEU A 169 -14.75 -15.98 5.79
N ARG A 170 -14.46 -14.68 5.66
CA ARG A 170 -15.10 -13.62 6.44
C ARG A 170 -16.35 -13.03 5.77
N GLY A 171 -16.65 -13.38 4.52
CA GLY A 171 -17.74 -12.77 3.75
C GLY A 171 -17.45 -11.32 3.31
N GLU A 172 -16.19 -10.89 3.37
CA GLU A 172 -15.75 -9.51 3.12
C GLU A 172 -15.21 -9.37 1.70
N SER A 173 -16.05 -8.88 0.78
CA SER A 173 -15.69 -8.76 -0.64
C SER A 173 -14.51 -7.83 -0.87
N VAL A 174 -14.41 -6.74 -0.10
CA VAL A 174 -13.37 -5.72 -0.28
C VAL A 174 -11.96 -6.28 -0.07
N ILE A 175 -11.78 -7.13 0.94
CA ILE A 175 -10.48 -7.75 1.23
C ILE A 175 -10.09 -8.73 0.12
N ARG A 176 -11.09 -9.49 -0.36
CA ARG A 176 -10.91 -10.40 -1.48
C ARG A 176 -10.49 -9.65 -2.74
N ASP A 177 -11.12 -8.50 -3.00
CA ASP A 177 -10.84 -7.70 -4.19
C ASP A 177 -9.45 -7.02 -4.11
N ALA A 178 -9.00 -6.62 -2.92
CA ALA A 178 -7.61 -6.23 -2.68
C ALA A 178 -6.63 -7.39 -2.89
N GLY A 179 -7.00 -8.61 -2.47
CA GLY A 179 -6.23 -9.82 -2.77
C GLY A 179 -6.06 -10.07 -4.27
N PHE A 180 -7.11 -9.85 -5.06
CA PHE A 180 -7.02 -9.94 -6.52
C PHE A 180 -6.06 -8.90 -7.12
N ALA A 181 -5.92 -7.71 -6.53
CA ALA A 181 -4.94 -6.73 -7.00
C ALA A 181 -3.50 -7.26 -6.85
N PHE A 182 -3.16 -7.90 -5.72
CA PHE A 182 -1.87 -8.57 -5.53
C PHE A 182 -1.63 -9.67 -6.56
N ILE A 183 -2.63 -10.53 -6.79
CA ILE A 183 -2.55 -11.60 -7.79
C ILE A 183 -2.32 -11.01 -9.18
N ALA A 184 -3.08 -9.99 -9.57
CA ALA A 184 -2.96 -9.34 -10.88
C ALA A 184 -1.57 -8.74 -11.10
N VAL A 185 -1.01 -8.07 -10.10
CA VAL A 185 0.34 -7.48 -10.19
C VAL A 185 1.42 -8.56 -10.21
N ALA A 186 1.29 -9.62 -9.40
CA ALA A 186 2.19 -10.75 -9.42
C ALA A 186 2.20 -11.46 -10.79
N LEU A 187 1.02 -11.76 -11.35
CA LEU A 187 0.89 -12.36 -12.66
C LEU A 187 1.38 -11.42 -13.77
N GLY A 188 1.10 -10.12 -13.65
CA GLY A 188 1.62 -9.10 -14.57
C GLY A 188 3.14 -9.10 -14.62
N LYS A 189 3.80 -9.09 -13.45
CA LYS A 189 5.27 -9.23 -13.36
C LYS A 189 5.72 -10.58 -13.93
N ALA A 190 5.04 -11.67 -13.58
CA ALA A 190 5.41 -13.00 -14.03
C ALA A 190 5.40 -13.10 -15.57
N LEU A 191 4.34 -12.57 -16.20
CA LEU A 191 4.14 -12.60 -17.64
C LEU A 191 5.02 -11.61 -18.39
N ALA A 192 5.18 -10.38 -17.89
CA ALA A 192 5.93 -9.34 -18.60
C ALA A 192 7.45 -9.44 -18.39
N TYR A 193 7.88 -9.89 -17.22
CA TYR A 193 9.29 -9.86 -16.82
C TYR A 193 9.87 -11.26 -16.62
N ASP A 194 9.21 -12.09 -15.81
CA ASP A 194 9.79 -13.39 -15.42
C ASP A 194 9.81 -14.38 -16.60
N THR A 195 8.89 -14.27 -17.56
CA THR A 195 8.92 -15.03 -18.83
C THR A 195 10.16 -14.79 -19.67
N THR A 196 10.75 -13.59 -19.63
CA THR A 196 11.87 -13.22 -20.50
C THR A 196 13.21 -13.34 -19.77
N HIS A 197 13.20 -13.23 -18.45
CA HIS A 197 14.43 -13.14 -17.64
C HIS A 197 14.75 -14.41 -16.84
N LEU A 198 13.84 -15.38 -16.73
CA LEU A 198 14.13 -16.65 -16.06
C LEU A 198 14.64 -17.73 -17.02
N SER A 199 15.55 -18.56 -16.50
CA SER A 199 15.96 -19.81 -17.14
C SER A 199 14.78 -20.79 -17.26
N GLY A 200 14.86 -21.75 -18.19
CA GLY A 200 13.76 -22.66 -18.52
C GLY A 200 13.16 -23.37 -17.30
N THR A 201 14.00 -23.94 -16.43
CA THR A 201 13.55 -24.66 -15.23
C THR A 201 12.87 -23.74 -14.23
N LEU A 202 13.45 -22.56 -13.93
CA LEU A 202 12.87 -21.60 -13.00
C LEU A 202 11.55 -21.02 -13.51
N ARG A 203 11.45 -20.80 -14.82
CA ARG A 203 10.23 -20.32 -15.47
C ARG A 203 9.09 -21.34 -15.32
N VAL A 204 9.35 -22.62 -15.60
CA VAL A 204 8.37 -23.70 -15.42
C VAL A 204 7.96 -23.80 -13.96
N ALA A 205 8.92 -23.82 -13.04
CA ALA A 205 8.64 -23.88 -11.60
C ALA A 205 7.79 -22.69 -11.12
N CYS A 206 8.07 -21.49 -11.62
CA CYS A 206 7.30 -20.28 -11.31
C CYS A 206 5.85 -20.39 -11.75
N PHE A 207 5.59 -20.76 -13.01
CA PHE A 207 4.22 -20.87 -13.53
C PHE A 207 3.46 -22.04 -12.90
N ALA A 208 4.12 -23.18 -12.70
CA ALA A 208 3.52 -24.31 -12.01
C ALA A 208 3.18 -23.97 -10.56
N GLY A 209 4.09 -23.34 -9.82
CA GLY A 209 3.86 -22.89 -8.45
C GLY A 209 2.75 -21.84 -8.36
N ALA A 210 2.72 -20.89 -9.31
CA ALA A 210 1.66 -19.89 -9.36
C ALA A 210 0.29 -20.51 -9.63
N GLY A 211 0.20 -21.42 -10.61
CA GLY A 211 -1.02 -22.18 -10.90
C GLY A 211 -1.47 -23.02 -9.70
N ALA A 212 -0.54 -23.72 -9.03
CA ALA A 212 -0.82 -24.52 -7.84
C ALA A 212 -1.37 -23.66 -6.68
N LEU A 213 -0.79 -22.48 -6.43
CA LEU A 213 -1.28 -21.55 -5.41
C LEU A 213 -2.69 -21.04 -5.72
N MET A 214 -2.97 -20.68 -6.98
CA MET A 214 -4.29 -20.22 -7.40
C MET A 214 -5.34 -21.34 -7.33
N LEU A 215 -5.02 -22.54 -7.80
CA LEU A 215 -5.89 -23.71 -7.73
C LEU A 215 -6.15 -24.13 -6.27
N GLY A 216 -5.11 -24.16 -5.44
CA GLY A 216 -5.23 -24.44 -4.01
C GLY A 216 -6.07 -23.39 -3.28
N GLY A 217 -5.86 -22.11 -3.58
CA GLY A 217 -6.68 -21.01 -3.07
C GLY A 217 -8.15 -21.13 -3.49
N ALA A 218 -8.41 -21.48 -4.75
CA ALA A 218 -9.77 -21.71 -5.26
C ALA A 218 -10.44 -22.92 -4.57
N TRP A 219 -9.70 -24.00 -4.37
CA TRP A 219 -10.18 -25.18 -3.64
C TRP A 219 -10.54 -24.86 -2.19
N LEU A 220 -9.66 -24.16 -1.45
CA LEU A 220 -9.90 -23.70 -0.08
C LEU A 220 -11.07 -22.71 0.02
N SER A 221 -11.36 -22.01 -1.08
CA SER A 221 -12.40 -21.01 -1.18
C SER A 221 -13.77 -21.56 -1.59
N THR A 222 -13.87 -22.85 -1.88
CA THR A 222 -15.13 -23.52 -2.25
C THR A 222 -15.92 -23.82 -0.98
N PRO A 223 -17.20 -23.42 -0.88
CA PRO A 223 -18.05 -23.83 0.23
C PRO A 223 -18.10 -25.36 0.33
N ARG A 224 -17.88 -25.92 1.52
CA ARG A 224 -18.08 -27.36 1.79
C ARG A 224 -19.58 -27.69 1.83
N THR A 225 -20.30 -27.46 0.75
CA THR A 225 -21.66 -28.00 0.54
C THR A 225 -21.51 -29.35 -0.14
N ALA A 226 -21.26 -30.41 0.64
CA ALA A 226 -21.54 -31.85 0.35
C ALA A 226 -20.65 -32.82 1.17
N ARG A 227 -20.77 -32.84 2.50
CA ARG A 227 -20.40 -34.01 3.34
C ARG A 227 -21.34 -34.15 4.54
N SER A 228 -22.63 -34.22 4.26
CA SER A 228 -23.68 -34.79 5.12
C SER A 228 -25.00 -34.74 4.35
N ALA A 229 -25.12 -35.58 3.33
CA ALA A 229 -26.38 -36.06 2.79
C ALA A 229 -26.22 -37.57 2.62
#